data_AF-A0A9J9BAU1-F1
#
_entry.id   AF-A0A9J9BAU1-F1
#
_cell.length_a   1.000
_cell.length_b   1.000
_cell.length_c   1.000
_cell.angle_alpha   90.00
_cell.angle_beta   90.00
_cell.angle_gamma   90.00
#
_symmetry.space_group_name_H-M   'P 1'
#
loop_
_entity.id
_entity.type
_entity.pdbx_description
1 polymer ?
#
loop_
_entity_poly.entity_id
_entity_poly.type
_entity_poly.pdbx_seq_one_letter_code
_entity_poly.pdbx_strand_id
1 'polypeptide(L)'
;MPQPRKSQISLIDTPYYHCVSRCVRQSFLCGVDAHSGQSYEHRRGWVEERLLFLSTVFAIDICAYAVMNNHTHVVLCVDKTMAAHWANDEVLRRYHKLHRGTLLTQKFMNGDTLSQGELITFDETVETYRQRLYDISWFMRDLNEYIAREANKEDGCTGRFWEGRFKSQALLDESAVLACMAYVDLNPIRAKMANTPETSKHTSIKKRIHAAKNQQSQPCILMPFVGNPREEMPQGIAYSLKDYCELVDTTGRFIRDDKAGHIDNIHSPILQRLGLDAAQWLTLTTEFEKHFCYAAGAEQMMNAFKRHTHHQRLRGMAKARELLKRA
;
A
#
# COMPACT_ATOMS: atom_id res chain seq x y z
N MET A 1 8.97 -22.17 4.76
CA MET A 1 8.75 -21.69 6.15
C MET A 1 8.35 -20.23 6.13
N PRO A 2 7.48 -19.76 7.05
CA PRO A 2 7.20 -18.35 7.22
C PRO A 2 8.49 -17.63 7.65
N GLN A 3 8.90 -16.61 6.92
CA GLN A 3 10.07 -15.80 7.30
C GLN A 3 9.70 -14.70 8.32
N PRO A 4 10.66 -14.26 9.15
CA PRO A 4 10.45 -13.11 10.04
C PRO A 4 10.35 -11.80 9.24
N ARG A 5 9.57 -10.82 9.71
CA ARG A 5 9.36 -9.55 8.97
C ARG A 5 10.64 -8.76 8.71
N LYS A 6 11.60 -8.82 9.63
CA LYS A 6 12.93 -8.22 9.47
C LYS A 6 13.69 -8.72 8.24
N SER A 7 13.31 -9.88 7.69
CA SER A 7 13.88 -10.39 6.44
C SER A 7 12.98 -10.12 5.23
N GLN A 8 11.84 -9.45 5.39
CA GLN A 8 10.89 -9.15 4.31
C GLN A 8 10.79 -7.66 3.99
N ILE A 9 11.07 -6.80 4.97
CA ILE A 9 11.03 -5.34 4.85
C ILE A 9 12.45 -4.82 5.08
N SER A 10 13.00 -4.19 4.05
CA SER A 10 14.30 -3.51 4.05
C SER A 10 14.12 -2.09 3.50
N LEU A 11 14.12 -1.10 4.39
CA LEU A 11 14.03 0.31 4.02
C LEU A 11 15.32 0.85 3.39
N ILE A 12 16.39 0.05 3.42
CA ILE A 12 17.66 0.35 2.73
C ILE A 12 17.54 0.06 1.24
N ASP A 13 16.73 -0.94 0.87
CA ASP A 13 16.51 -1.32 -0.53
C ASP A 13 15.39 -0.53 -1.18
N THR A 14 14.30 -0.27 -0.46
CA THR A 14 13.16 0.53 -0.96
C THR A 14 12.25 0.98 0.17
N PRO A 15 11.64 2.18 0.08
CA PRO A 15 10.54 2.58 0.95
C PRO A 15 9.18 2.03 0.47
N TYR A 16 9.08 1.45 -0.73
CA TYR A 16 7.81 1.07 -1.36
C TYR A 16 7.47 -0.40 -1.16
N TYR A 17 6.25 -0.67 -0.68
CA TYR A 17 5.76 -2.03 -0.42
C TYR A 17 4.33 -2.25 -0.87
N HIS A 18 4.10 -3.35 -1.56
CA HIS A 18 2.76 -3.88 -1.80
C HIS A 18 2.37 -4.83 -0.68
N CYS A 19 1.30 -4.50 0.03
CA CYS A 19 0.76 -5.24 1.17
C CYS A 19 -0.62 -5.81 0.87
N VAL A 20 -0.84 -7.07 1.28
CA VAL A 20 -2.12 -7.77 1.05
C VAL A 20 -2.58 -8.50 2.30
N SER A 21 -3.80 -8.20 2.78
CA SER A 21 -4.46 -8.93 3.87
C SER A 21 -5.67 -9.67 3.33
N ARG A 22 -5.83 -10.97 3.64
CA ARG A 22 -6.94 -11.81 3.18
C ARG A 22 -7.72 -12.40 4.36
N CYS A 23 -9.04 -12.33 4.31
CA CYS A 23 -9.92 -12.88 5.33
C CYS A 23 -10.00 -14.40 5.24
N VAL A 24 -10.23 -15.06 6.39
CA VAL A 24 -10.42 -16.52 6.44
C VAL A 24 -11.57 -16.95 5.51
N ARG A 25 -11.50 -18.19 5.02
CA ARG A 25 -12.56 -18.78 4.20
C ARG A 25 -13.92 -18.61 4.90
N GLN A 26 -14.93 -18.19 4.16
CA GLN A 26 -16.30 -17.87 4.60
C GLN A 26 -16.47 -16.57 5.42
N SER A 27 -15.40 -15.91 5.86
CA SER A 27 -15.52 -14.52 6.33
C SER A 27 -15.53 -13.58 5.15
N PHE A 28 -16.67 -12.95 4.89
CA PHE A 28 -16.77 -11.86 3.92
C PHE A 28 -16.10 -10.62 4.52
N LEU A 29 -15.03 -10.15 3.87
CA LEU A 29 -14.51 -8.82 4.19
C LEU A 29 -15.59 -7.80 3.83
N CYS A 30 -16.12 -7.93 2.61
CA CYS A 30 -17.21 -7.12 2.06
C CYS A 30 -17.97 -7.93 0.99
N GLY A 31 -19.15 -7.44 0.60
CA GLY A 31 -19.96 -8.03 -0.47
C GLY A 31 -21.12 -8.88 0.07
N VAL A 32 -21.84 -9.54 -0.84
CA VAL A 32 -23.02 -10.35 -0.50
C VAL A 32 -22.59 -11.80 -0.27
N ASP A 33 -22.97 -12.35 0.88
CA ASP A 33 -22.82 -13.77 1.15
C ASP A 33 -23.80 -14.57 0.30
N ALA A 34 -23.28 -15.40 -0.59
CA ALA A 34 -24.09 -16.23 -1.49
C ALA A 34 -24.93 -17.27 -0.74
N HIS A 35 -24.57 -17.63 0.50
CA HIS A 35 -25.31 -18.61 1.28
C HIS A 35 -26.46 -17.98 2.08
N SER A 36 -26.17 -16.95 2.88
CA SER A 36 -27.19 -16.28 3.70
C SER A 36 -27.96 -15.17 2.99
N GLY A 37 -27.44 -14.65 1.87
CA GLY A 37 -27.97 -13.44 1.21
C GLY A 37 -27.64 -12.13 1.94
N GLN A 38 -26.95 -12.20 3.08
CA GLN A 38 -26.58 -11.02 3.88
C GLN A 38 -25.54 -10.18 3.12
N SER A 39 -25.74 -8.86 3.12
CA SER A 39 -24.78 -7.92 2.56
C SER A 39 -23.84 -7.39 3.65
N TYR A 40 -22.54 -7.47 3.37
CA TYR A 40 -21.44 -6.88 4.15
C TYR A 40 -20.73 -5.77 3.37
N GLU A 41 -21.33 -5.25 2.30
CA GLU A 41 -20.70 -4.24 1.43
C GLU A 41 -20.34 -2.95 2.19
N HIS A 42 -21.06 -2.62 3.26
CA HIS A 42 -20.76 -1.46 4.12
C HIS A 42 -19.38 -1.55 4.79
N ARG A 43 -18.87 -2.76 5.08
CA ARG A 43 -17.54 -2.97 5.66
C ARG A 43 -16.42 -2.43 4.76
N ARG A 44 -16.68 -2.27 3.46
CA ARG A 44 -15.70 -1.70 2.51
C ARG A 44 -15.35 -0.26 2.87
N GLY A 45 -16.35 0.49 3.33
CA GLY A 45 -16.21 1.83 3.89
C GLY A 45 -15.31 1.83 5.13
N TRP A 46 -15.56 0.92 6.08
CA TRP A 46 -14.73 0.81 7.31
C TRP A 46 -13.26 0.59 6.99
N VAL A 47 -12.95 -0.30 6.03
CA VAL A 47 -11.59 -0.58 5.60
C VAL A 47 -10.94 0.66 4.99
N GLU A 48 -11.62 1.31 4.05
CA GLU A 48 -11.11 2.50 3.36
C GLU A 48 -10.89 3.65 4.35
N GLU A 49 -11.89 3.97 5.18
CA GLU A 49 -11.83 5.04 6.17
C GLU A 49 -10.70 4.81 7.17
N ARG A 50 -10.57 3.59 7.70
CA ARG A 50 -9.49 3.24 8.61
C ARG A 50 -8.13 3.35 7.95
N LEU A 51 -7.99 2.84 6.72
CA LEU A 51 -6.75 2.90 5.96
C LEU A 51 -6.29 4.35 5.73
N LEU A 52 -7.20 5.22 5.26
CA LEU A 52 -6.90 6.63 5.02
C LEU A 52 -6.67 7.41 6.31
N PHE A 53 -7.34 7.04 7.41
CA PHE A 53 -7.05 7.63 8.72
C PHE A 53 -5.62 7.30 9.16
N LEU A 54 -5.17 6.05 8.99
CA LEU A 54 -3.82 5.64 9.39
C LEU A 54 -2.73 6.39 8.64
N SER A 55 -2.91 6.75 7.36
CA SER A 55 -1.92 7.58 6.64
C SER A 55 -1.79 9.00 7.20
N THR A 56 -2.80 9.51 7.92
CA THR A 56 -2.68 10.79 8.63
C THR A 56 -1.91 10.69 9.96
N VAL A 57 -1.77 9.48 10.49
CA VAL A 57 -1.12 9.22 11.79
C VAL A 57 0.32 8.78 11.61
N PHE A 58 0.56 7.79 10.73
CA PHE A 58 1.86 7.21 10.46
C PHE A 58 2.69 8.08 9.51
N ALA A 59 4.01 7.87 9.51
CA ALA A 59 4.89 8.35 8.46
C ALA A 59 4.94 7.33 7.30
N ILE A 60 3.76 6.98 6.81
CA ILE A 60 3.57 6.02 5.73
C ILE A 60 2.47 6.54 4.83
N ASP A 61 2.83 6.87 3.61
CA ASP A 61 1.92 7.32 2.58
C ASP A 61 1.29 6.13 1.83
N ILE A 62 0.11 6.36 1.28
CA ILE A 62 -0.59 5.39 0.43
C ILE A 62 -0.43 5.81 -1.03
N CYS A 63 0.30 5.02 -1.82
CA CYS A 63 0.45 5.24 -3.25
C CYS A 63 -0.82 4.81 -4.00
N ALA A 64 -1.28 3.58 -3.72
CA ALA A 64 -2.48 2.99 -4.28
C ALA A 64 -3.15 2.01 -3.31
N TYR A 65 -4.45 1.80 -3.44
CA TYR A 65 -5.17 0.75 -2.72
C TYR A 65 -6.43 0.31 -3.47
N ALA A 66 -6.85 -0.93 -3.21
CA ALA A 66 -8.15 -1.45 -3.60
C ALA A 66 -8.67 -2.38 -2.50
N VAL A 67 -9.88 -2.10 -2.00
CA VAL A 67 -10.58 -3.01 -1.10
C VAL A 67 -11.36 -4.00 -1.96
N MET A 68 -11.09 -5.30 -1.83
CA MET A 68 -11.75 -6.40 -2.56
C MET A 68 -12.77 -7.11 -1.66
N ASN A 69 -13.49 -8.13 -2.15
CA ASN A 69 -14.54 -8.81 -1.35
C ASN A 69 -13.98 -9.64 -0.18
N ASN A 70 -12.76 -10.16 -0.31
CA ASN A 70 -12.14 -11.03 0.69
C ASN A 70 -10.69 -10.67 1.02
N HIS A 71 -10.17 -9.59 0.46
CA HIS A 71 -8.81 -9.11 0.73
C HIS A 71 -8.66 -7.62 0.45
N THR A 72 -7.57 -7.04 0.92
CA THR A 72 -7.16 -5.66 0.61
C THR A 72 -5.83 -5.69 -0.12
N HIS A 73 -5.68 -4.79 -1.09
CA HIS A 73 -4.39 -4.46 -1.70
C HIS A 73 -4.03 -3.04 -1.33
N VAL A 74 -2.81 -2.81 -0.86
CA VAL A 74 -2.31 -1.48 -0.49
C VAL A 74 -0.85 -1.35 -0.92
N VAL A 75 -0.53 -0.31 -1.68
CA VAL A 75 0.84 0.09 -2.01
C VAL A 75 1.20 1.25 -1.08
N LEU A 76 2.20 1.03 -0.24
CA LEU A 76 2.67 1.95 0.80
C LEU A 76 4.02 2.53 0.42
N CYS A 77 4.31 3.75 0.88
CA CYS A 77 5.63 4.37 0.87
C CYS A 77 6.00 4.82 2.29
N VAL A 78 7.10 4.30 2.83
CA VAL A 78 7.56 4.64 4.17
C VAL A 78 8.43 5.88 4.15
N ASP A 79 8.11 6.88 4.98
CA ASP A 79 8.93 8.07 5.18
C ASP A 79 9.58 8.06 6.56
N LYS A 80 10.70 7.34 6.66
CA LYS A 80 11.51 7.30 7.88
C LYS A 80 12.06 8.69 8.23
N THR A 81 12.34 9.52 7.24
CA THR A 81 12.92 10.85 7.43
C THR A 81 11.92 11.77 8.11
N MET A 82 10.66 11.79 7.68
CA MET A 82 9.61 12.56 8.35
C MET A 82 9.46 12.14 9.80
N ALA A 83 9.41 10.83 10.08
CA ALA A 83 9.31 10.36 11.45
C ALA A 83 10.53 10.73 12.31
N ALA A 84 11.73 10.77 11.74
CA ALA A 84 12.94 11.19 12.45
C ALA A 84 12.93 12.68 12.84
N HIS A 85 12.28 13.53 12.05
CA HIS A 85 12.20 14.98 12.29
C HIS A 85 11.10 15.40 13.28
N TRP A 86 10.18 14.51 13.65
CA TRP A 86 9.15 14.86 14.62
C TRP A 86 9.72 15.15 16.01
N ALA A 87 9.24 16.19 16.66
CA ALA A 87 9.51 16.39 18.07
C ALA A 87 8.75 15.34 18.92
N ASN A 88 9.17 15.13 20.17
CA ASN A 88 8.61 14.10 21.05
C ASN A 88 7.10 14.29 21.26
N ASP A 89 6.64 15.53 21.38
CA ASP A 89 5.21 15.88 21.46
C ASP A 89 4.43 15.40 20.23
N GLU A 90 4.97 15.54 19.02
CA GLU A 90 4.29 15.13 17.80
C GLU A 90 4.21 13.60 17.66
N VAL A 91 5.27 12.89 18.06
CA VAL A 91 5.25 11.43 18.16
C VAL A 91 4.14 10.97 19.10
N LEU A 92 4.04 11.57 20.28
CA LEU A 92 3.04 11.22 21.27
C LEU A 92 1.62 11.57 20.80
N ARG A 93 1.39 12.77 20.26
CA ARG A 93 0.10 13.15 19.68
C ARG A 93 -0.38 12.15 18.64
N ARG A 94 0.51 11.71 17.74
CA ARG A 94 0.19 10.72 16.71
C ARG A 94 -0.09 9.37 17.31
N TYR A 95 0.80 8.86 18.16
CA TYR A 95 0.64 7.54 18.76
C TYR A 95 -0.62 7.45 19.64
N HIS A 96 -0.95 8.51 20.39
CA HIS A 96 -2.11 8.57 21.28
C HIS A 96 -3.46 8.62 20.55
N LYS A 97 -3.49 8.95 19.24
CA LYS A 97 -4.70 8.80 18.41
C LYS A 97 -5.12 7.33 18.23
N LEU A 98 -4.21 6.39 18.41
CA LEU A 98 -4.43 4.96 18.17
C LEU A 98 -4.35 4.12 19.44
N HIS A 99 -3.45 4.50 20.34
CA HIS A 99 -3.05 3.71 21.50
C HIS A 99 -3.10 4.57 22.76
N ARG A 100 -3.47 4.02 23.92
CA ARG A 100 -3.51 4.79 25.18
C ARG A 100 -2.14 5.33 25.65
N GLY A 101 -1.04 4.76 25.18
CA GLY A 101 0.31 5.08 25.67
C GLY A 101 0.60 4.55 27.08
N THR A 102 1.75 4.91 27.64
CA THR A 102 2.13 4.63 29.04
C THR A 102 1.76 5.80 29.95
N LEU A 103 1.74 5.56 31.28
CA LEU A 103 1.54 6.62 32.29
C LEU A 103 2.53 7.78 32.11
N LEU A 104 3.81 7.51 31.81
CA LEU A 104 4.81 8.56 31.61
C LEU A 104 4.49 9.43 30.39
N THR A 105 4.08 8.82 29.28
CA THR A 105 3.69 9.57 28.09
C THR A 105 2.42 10.39 28.30
N GLN A 106 1.49 9.92 29.14
CA GLN A 106 0.29 10.67 29.50
C GLN A 106 0.61 11.84 30.43
N LYS A 107 1.43 11.63 31.46
CA LYS A 107 1.95 12.70 32.33
C LYS A 107 2.58 13.82 31.52
N PHE A 108 3.48 13.48 30.60
CA PHE A 108 4.13 14.45 29.73
C PHE A 108 3.11 15.24 28.88
N MET A 109 2.13 14.55 28.27
CA MET A 109 1.10 15.21 27.46
C MET A 109 0.16 16.11 28.28
N ASN A 110 0.02 15.86 29.58
CA ASN A 110 -0.73 16.71 30.51
C ASN A 110 0.08 17.89 31.07
N GLY A 111 1.38 17.98 30.74
CA GLY A 111 2.27 19.02 31.25
C GLY A 111 2.86 18.73 32.64
N ASP A 112 2.73 17.49 33.14
CA ASP A 112 3.32 17.09 34.41
C ASP A 112 4.86 17.04 34.31
N THR A 113 5.54 17.35 35.42
CA THR A 113 7.00 17.22 35.49
C THR A 113 7.40 15.77 35.71
N LEU A 114 8.33 15.27 34.88
CA LEU A 114 8.94 13.94 35.04
C LEU A 114 10.25 14.05 35.82
N SER A 115 10.47 13.13 36.76
CA SER A 115 11.77 13.00 37.44
C SER A 115 12.87 12.53 36.48
N GLN A 116 14.14 12.70 36.86
CA GLN A 116 15.29 12.27 36.03
C GLN A 116 15.26 10.77 35.67
N GLY A 117 14.82 9.91 36.61
CA GLY A 117 14.66 8.49 36.33
C GLY A 117 13.50 8.19 35.37
N GLU A 118 12.38 8.91 35.50
CA GLU A 118 11.23 8.78 34.59
C GLU A 118 11.57 9.28 33.18
N LEU A 119 12.41 10.31 33.05
CA LEU A 119 12.82 10.86 31.75
C LEU A 119 13.56 9.82 30.89
N ILE A 120 14.43 9.00 31.49
CA ILE A 120 15.15 7.95 30.76
C ILE A 120 14.16 6.95 30.12
N THR A 121 13.24 6.41 30.92
CA THR A 121 12.21 5.49 30.41
C THR A 121 11.24 6.16 29.44
N PHE A 122 10.95 7.44 29.65
CA PHE A 122 10.12 8.24 28.75
C PHE A 122 10.78 8.37 27.36
N ASP A 123 12.05 8.76 27.30
CA ASP A 123 12.78 8.95 26.04
C ASP A 123 12.89 7.64 25.25
N GLU A 124 13.19 6.52 25.92
CA GLU A 124 13.18 5.18 25.32
C GLU A 124 11.79 4.80 24.77
N THR A 125 10.72 5.16 25.49
CA THR A 125 9.34 4.91 25.07
C THR A 125 8.98 5.74 23.83
N VAL A 126 9.34 7.03 23.83
CA VAL A 126 9.08 7.92 22.69
C VAL A 126 9.83 7.43 21.44
N GLU A 127 11.08 7.03 21.58
CA GLU A 127 11.86 6.49 20.45
C GLU A 127 11.23 5.19 19.93
N THR A 128 10.77 4.32 20.83
CA THR A 128 10.02 3.13 20.42
C THR A 128 8.75 3.51 19.64
N TYR A 129 7.99 4.51 20.08
CA TYR A 129 6.78 4.96 19.39
C TYR A 129 7.09 5.57 18.02
N ARG A 130 8.16 6.36 17.92
CA ARG A 130 8.66 6.92 16.67
C ARG A 130 8.96 5.82 15.65
N GLN A 131 9.67 4.77 16.08
CA GLN A 131 9.97 3.61 15.24
C GLN A 131 8.72 2.89 14.76
N ARG A 132 7.72 2.74 15.63
CA ARG A 132 6.44 2.11 15.26
C ARG A 132 5.67 2.92 14.23
N LEU A 133 5.73 4.25 14.30
CA LEU A 133 4.99 5.14 13.40
C LEU A 133 5.52 5.18 11.96
N TYR A 134 6.67 4.60 11.66
CA TYR A 134 7.12 4.34 10.29
C TYR A 134 7.24 2.84 9.96
N ASP A 135 6.75 1.95 10.83
CA ASP A 135 6.81 0.50 10.63
C ASP A 135 5.54 -0.04 9.96
N ILE A 136 5.70 -0.67 8.79
CA ILE A 136 4.59 -1.25 8.01
C ILE A 136 3.84 -2.34 8.81
N SER A 137 4.52 -3.11 9.66
CA SER A 137 3.85 -4.15 10.44
C SER A 137 2.93 -3.54 11.51
N TRP A 138 3.31 -2.41 12.11
CA TRP A 138 2.44 -1.64 13.00
C TRP A 138 1.28 -1.00 12.26
N PHE A 139 1.52 -0.40 11.09
CA PHE A 139 0.46 0.14 10.23
C PHE A 139 -0.58 -0.94 9.87
N MET A 140 -0.12 -2.08 9.35
CA MET A 140 -1.00 -3.17 8.95
C MET A 140 -1.66 -3.85 10.15
N ARG A 141 -1.03 -3.86 11.32
CA ARG A 141 -1.67 -4.31 12.57
C ARG A 141 -2.83 -3.39 12.93
N ASP A 142 -2.63 -2.08 12.97
CA ASP A 142 -3.64 -1.10 13.38
C ASP A 142 -4.81 -0.99 12.38
N LEU A 143 -4.60 -1.41 11.13
CA LEU A 143 -5.66 -1.66 10.15
C LEU A 143 -6.38 -2.98 10.44
N ASN A 144 -5.65 -4.10 10.41
CA ASN A 144 -6.24 -5.43 10.46
C ASN A 144 -6.95 -5.72 11.80
N GLU A 145 -6.36 -5.30 12.91
CA GLU A 145 -6.91 -5.51 14.26
C GLU A 145 -8.23 -4.75 14.43
N TYR A 146 -8.30 -3.51 13.94
CA TYR A 146 -9.52 -2.69 13.97
C TYR A 146 -10.65 -3.37 13.19
N ILE A 147 -10.39 -3.75 11.93
CA ILE A 147 -11.40 -4.38 11.07
C ILE A 147 -11.84 -5.74 11.63
N ALA A 148 -10.91 -6.53 12.15
CA ALA A 148 -11.25 -7.82 12.77
C ALA A 148 -12.15 -7.65 14.00
N ARG A 149 -11.91 -6.63 14.83
CA ARG A 149 -12.75 -6.34 16.00
C ARG A 149 -14.15 -5.90 15.62
N GLU A 150 -14.28 -4.96 14.67
CA GLU A 150 -15.58 -4.48 14.21
C GLU A 150 -16.39 -5.60 13.54
N ALA A 151 -15.75 -6.38 12.66
CA ALA A 151 -16.41 -7.48 11.98
C ALA A 151 -16.82 -8.61 12.94
N ASN A 152 -15.93 -9.06 13.84
CA ASN A 152 -16.28 -10.10 14.82
C ASN A 152 -17.39 -9.65 15.77
N LYS A 153 -17.41 -8.37 16.15
CA LYS A 153 -18.47 -7.79 16.98
C LYS A 153 -19.81 -7.76 16.24
N GLU A 154 -19.82 -7.35 14.96
CA GLU A 154 -21.02 -7.39 14.11
C GLU A 154 -21.52 -8.82 13.91
N ASP A 155 -20.61 -9.77 13.70
CA ASP A 155 -20.92 -11.19 13.48
C ASP A 155 -21.27 -11.94 14.78
N GLY A 156 -21.19 -11.28 15.95
CA GLY A 156 -21.43 -11.90 17.25
C GLY A 156 -20.49 -13.08 17.55
N CYS A 157 -19.31 -13.11 16.94
CA CYS A 157 -18.39 -14.24 17.00
C CYS A 157 -17.04 -13.88 17.64
N THR A 158 -16.26 -14.89 17.98
CA THR A 158 -14.89 -14.74 18.46
C THR A 158 -13.94 -15.56 17.60
N GLY A 159 -12.67 -15.15 17.53
CA GLY A 159 -11.64 -15.87 16.80
C GLY A 159 -11.04 -15.08 15.65
N ARG A 160 -10.49 -15.82 14.69
CA ARG A 160 -9.59 -15.30 13.67
C ARG A 160 -10.34 -14.81 12.44
N PHE A 161 -10.25 -13.51 12.16
CA PHE A 161 -10.84 -12.89 10.96
C PHE A 161 -9.92 -12.98 9.72
N TRP A 162 -8.61 -12.79 9.89
CA TRP A 162 -7.62 -12.81 8.80
C TRP A 162 -6.92 -14.17 8.67
N GLU A 163 -6.76 -14.71 7.45
CA GLU A 163 -6.11 -16.02 7.19
C GLU A 163 -4.71 -16.15 7.79
N GLY A 164 -4.02 -15.03 7.93
CA GLY A 164 -2.57 -14.99 7.99
C GLY A 164 -2.04 -13.69 8.54
N ARG A 165 -0.71 -13.64 8.62
CA ARG A 165 0.00 -12.36 8.52
C ARG A 165 -0.23 -11.81 7.11
N PHE A 166 -0.28 -10.49 6.95
CA PHE A 166 -0.37 -9.87 5.62
C PHE A 166 0.81 -10.30 4.73
N LYS A 167 0.66 -10.31 3.41
CA LYS A 167 1.81 -10.44 2.50
C LYS A 167 2.44 -9.08 2.29
N SER A 168 3.76 -9.03 2.11
CA SER A 168 4.49 -7.80 1.79
C SER A 168 5.48 -8.10 0.65
N GLN A 169 5.49 -7.24 -0.37
CA GLN A 169 6.38 -7.33 -1.52
C GLN A 169 7.13 -6.01 -1.67
N ALA A 170 8.46 -6.04 -1.63
CA ALA A 170 9.29 -4.87 -1.88
C ALA A 170 9.19 -4.46 -3.36
N LEU A 171 8.95 -3.18 -3.63
CA LEU A 171 8.92 -2.61 -4.99
C LEU A 171 10.21 -1.83 -5.19
N LEU A 172 11.16 -2.43 -5.92
CA LEU A 172 12.57 -2.04 -5.87
C LEU A 172 12.96 -0.97 -6.91
N ASP A 173 12.07 -0.64 -7.84
CA ASP A 173 12.26 0.42 -8.83
C ASP A 173 10.91 1.03 -9.24
N GLU A 174 10.98 2.12 -10.01
CA GLU A 174 9.79 2.87 -10.45
C GLU A 174 8.85 2.03 -11.32
N SER A 175 9.41 1.16 -12.17
CA SER A 175 8.64 0.24 -13.02
C SER A 175 7.80 -0.72 -12.18
N ALA A 176 8.38 -1.30 -11.13
CA ALA A 176 7.68 -2.17 -10.19
C ALA A 176 6.63 -1.39 -9.39
N VAL A 177 6.93 -0.16 -8.96
CA VAL A 177 5.98 0.70 -8.24
C VAL A 177 4.76 1.00 -9.10
N LEU A 178 4.95 1.58 -10.29
CA LEU A 178 3.84 1.96 -11.16
C LEU A 178 3.04 0.76 -11.67
N ALA A 179 3.71 -0.33 -12.04
CA ALA A 179 3.02 -1.54 -12.48
C ALA A 179 2.20 -2.17 -11.35
N CYS A 180 2.73 -2.15 -10.12
CA CYS A 180 1.97 -2.63 -8.95
C CYS A 180 0.78 -1.73 -8.62
N MET A 181 0.96 -0.40 -8.67
CA MET A 181 -0.15 0.53 -8.47
C MET A 181 -1.27 0.31 -9.49
N ALA A 182 -0.92 0.19 -10.78
CA ALA A 182 -1.88 -0.09 -11.84
C ALA A 182 -2.55 -1.47 -11.67
N TYR A 183 -1.79 -2.50 -11.28
CA TYR A 183 -2.34 -3.81 -10.91
C TYR A 183 -3.39 -3.69 -9.79
N VAL A 184 -3.08 -2.92 -8.75
CA VAL A 184 -3.97 -2.70 -7.60
C VAL A 184 -5.24 -1.93 -8.01
N ASP A 185 -5.09 -0.82 -8.71
CA ASP A 185 -6.21 0.02 -9.15
C ASP A 185 -7.13 -0.71 -10.15
N LEU A 186 -6.59 -1.66 -10.93
CA LEU A 186 -7.34 -2.47 -11.90
C LEU A 186 -7.86 -3.80 -11.36
N ASN A 187 -7.54 -4.17 -10.12
CA ASN A 187 -8.05 -5.41 -9.50
C ASN A 187 -9.58 -5.49 -9.51
N PRO A 188 -10.35 -4.45 -9.15
CA PRO A 188 -11.82 -4.52 -9.18
C PRO A 188 -12.39 -4.70 -10.59
N ILE A 189 -11.72 -4.17 -11.63
CA ILE A 189 -12.12 -4.36 -13.03
C ILE A 189 -11.89 -5.81 -13.44
N ARG A 190 -10.70 -6.36 -13.14
CA ARG A 190 -10.36 -7.78 -13.39
C ARG A 190 -11.30 -8.75 -12.67
N ALA A 191 -11.72 -8.40 -11.45
CA ALA A 191 -12.65 -9.20 -10.66
C ALA A 191 -14.12 -8.99 -11.07
N LYS A 192 -14.41 -8.18 -12.10
CA LYS A 192 -15.77 -7.82 -12.56
C LYS A 192 -16.62 -7.17 -11.45
N MET A 193 -15.98 -6.49 -10.50
CA MET A 193 -16.65 -5.71 -9.45
C MET A 193 -16.99 -4.29 -9.93
N ALA A 194 -16.27 -3.78 -10.94
CA ALA A 194 -16.50 -2.49 -11.56
C ALA A 194 -16.21 -2.56 -13.07
N ASN A 195 -16.84 -1.67 -13.85
CA ASN A 195 -16.68 -1.64 -15.30
C ASN A 195 -15.55 -0.72 -15.76
N THR A 196 -15.22 0.30 -14.96
CA THR A 196 -14.18 1.31 -15.26
C THR A 196 -13.48 1.76 -13.98
N PRO A 197 -12.28 2.35 -14.06
CA PRO A 197 -11.60 2.93 -12.89
C PRO A 197 -12.44 3.97 -12.14
N GLU A 198 -13.30 4.75 -12.82
CA GLU A 198 -14.14 5.77 -12.16
C GLU A 198 -15.33 5.19 -11.39
N THR A 199 -15.81 4.03 -11.82
CA THR A 199 -16.90 3.32 -11.17
C THR A 199 -16.39 2.38 -10.07
N SER A 200 -15.09 2.13 -10.03
CA SER A 200 -14.40 1.30 -9.03
C SER A 200 -14.38 1.95 -7.64
N LYS A 201 -15.46 1.76 -6.87
CA LYS A 201 -15.60 2.30 -5.52
C LYS A 201 -14.49 1.74 -4.60
N HIS A 202 -14.08 2.54 -3.62
CA HIS A 202 -13.06 2.19 -2.62
C HIS A 202 -11.69 1.83 -3.21
N THR A 203 -11.25 2.63 -4.18
CA THR A 203 -9.92 2.58 -4.77
C THR A 203 -9.26 3.95 -4.79
N SER A 204 -7.93 3.96 -4.79
CA SER A 204 -7.14 5.18 -4.97
C SER A 204 -7.40 5.86 -6.31
N ILE A 205 -7.44 5.10 -7.42
CA ILE A 205 -7.64 5.68 -8.75
C ILE A 205 -8.96 6.44 -8.84
N LYS A 206 -10.04 5.93 -8.25
CA LYS A 206 -11.32 6.63 -8.24
C LYS A 206 -11.22 7.98 -7.52
N LYS A 207 -10.56 8.04 -6.35
CA LYS A 207 -10.37 9.31 -5.62
C LYS A 207 -9.54 10.29 -6.44
N ARG A 208 -8.48 9.84 -7.08
CA ARG A 208 -7.62 10.67 -7.94
C ARG A 208 -8.37 11.20 -9.16
N ILE A 209 -9.11 10.33 -9.87
CA ILE A 209 -9.92 10.75 -11.03
C ILE A 209 -11.04 11.70 -10.60
N HIS A 210 -11.69 11.46 -9.47
CA HIS A 210 -12.72 12.36 -8.96
C HIS A 210 -12.17 13.75 -8.69
N ALA A 211 -11.02 13.86 -8.00
CA ALA A 211 -10.37 15.15 -7.77
C ALA A 211 -10.01 15.84 -9.11
N ALA A 212 -9.39 15.11 -10.03
CA ALA A 212 -9.00 15.64 -11.34
C ALA A 212 -10.20 16.13 -12.18
N LYS A 213 -11.30 15.36 -12.24
CA LYS A 213 -12.53 15.73 -12.97
C LYS A 213 -13.21 16.97 -12.39
N ASN A 214 -13.12 17.17 -11.08
CA ASN A 214 -13.67 18.34 -10.39
C ASN A 214 -12.66 19.51 -10.29
N GLN A 215 -11.52 19.44 -10.98
CA GLN A 215 -10.45 20.46 -10.95
C GLN A 215 -9.96 20.76 -9.51
N GLN A 216 -10.02 19.76 -8.64
CA GLN A 216 -9.55 19.84 -7.26
C GLN A 216 -8.08 19.41 -7.18
N SER A 217 -7.40 19.89 -6.13
CA SER A 217 -6.08 19.40 -5.75
C SER A 217 -6.10 17.88 -5.56
N GLN A 218 -4.95 17.22 -5.78
CA GLN A 218 -4.84 15.79 -5.52
C GLN A 218 -5.23 15.47 -4.07
N PRO A 219 -5.85 14.29 -3.81
CA PRO A 219 -6.24 13.91 -2.46
C PRO A 219 -5.03 13.89 -1.53
N CYS A 220 -5.01 14.75 -0.50
CA CYS A 220 -3.88 14.90 0.43
C CYS A 220 -3.60 13.66 1.30
N ILE A 221 -4.56 12.74 1.38
CA ILE A 221 -4.46 11.46 2.09
C ILE A 221 -3.76 10.36 1.28
N LEU A 222 -3.43 10.63 0.02
CA LEU A 222 -2.67 9.75 -0.87
C LEU A 222 -1.36 10.43 -1.25
N MET A 223 -0.34 9.62 -1.52
CA MET A 223 0.94 10.13 -2.02
C MET A 223 0.69 10.91 -3.33
N PRO A 224 1.13 12.18 -3.45
CA PRO A 224 0.86 12.97 -4.63
C PRO A 224 1.73 12.50 -5.79
N PHE A 225 1.20 12.62 -7.01
CA PHE A 225 2.01 12.61 -8.22
C PHE A 225 2.66 13.98 -8.39
N VAL A 226 3.99 14.02 -8.53
CA VAL A 226 4.76 15.27 -8.51
C VAL A 226 5.24 15.71 -9.89
N GLY A 227 4.77 15.04 -10.94
CA GLY A 227 5.15 15.33 -12.33
C GLY A 227 6.48 14.68 -12.71
N ASN A 228 7.06 15.14 -13.80
CA ASN A 228 8.27 14.53 -14.38
C ASN A 228 9.52 14.88 -13.57
N PRO A 229 10.55 14.01 -13.55
CA PRO A 229 11.79 14.23 -12.85
C PRO A 229 12.45 15.58 -13.18
N ARG A 230 12.90 16.29 -12.14
CA ARG A 230 13.60 17.58 -12.19
C ARG A 230 14.51 17.74 -10.97
N GLU A 231 15.47 18.67 -11.03
CA GLU A 231 16.50 18.86 -9.97
C GLU A 231 15.91 19.12 -8.58
N GLU A 232 14.79 19.86 -8.48
CA GLU A 232 14.04 20.05 -7.25
C GLU A 232 12.71 19.28 -7.28
N MET A 233 12.80 17.98 -7.00
CA MET A 233 11.64 17.11 -6.94
C MET A 233 11.03 17.10 -5.53
N PRO A 234 9.78 17.54 -5.35
CA PRO A 234 9.11 17.34 -4.08
C PRO A 234 8.85 15.85 -3.86
N GLN A 235 8.68 15.46 -2.60
CA GLN A 235 8.37 14.08 -2.26
C GLN A 235 7.03 13.65 -2.87
N GLY A 236 7.05 12.55 -3.62
CA GLY A 236 5.88 11.99 -4.27
C GLY A 236 6.24 11.01 -5.39
N ILE A 237 5.24 10.61 -6.17
CA ILE A 237 5.39 9.70 -7.29
C ILE A 237 5.84 10.51 -8.52
N ALA A 238 7.01 10.20 -9.08
CA ALA A 238 7.72 10.97 -10.12
C ALA A 238 7.11 10.89 -11.54
N TYR A 239 5.79 11.02 -11.62
CA TYR A 239 4.99 10.95 -12.84
C TYR A 239 3.85 11.95 -12.82
N SER A 240 3.32 12.27 -14.00
CA SER A 240 2.08 13.05 -14.15
C SER A 240 0.88 12.21 -13.74
N LEU A 241 0.00 12.74 -12.89
CA LEU A 241 -1.26 12.08 -12.55
C LEU A 241 -2.12 11.86 -13.80
N LYS A 242 -2.13 12.83 -14.73
CA LYS A 242 -2.90 12.75 -15.97
C LYS A 242 -2.45 11.53 -16.78
N ASP A 243 -1.15 11.41 -16.98
CA ASP A 243 -0.56 10.33 -17.76
C ASP A 243 -0.82 8.98 -17.09
N TYR A 244 -0.74 8.91 -15.75
CA TYR A 244 -1.05 7.68 -15.01
C TYR A 244 -2.52 7.28 -15.17
N CYS A 245 -3.45 8.22 -15.02
CA CYS A 245 -4.88 7.95 -15.21
C CYS A 245 -5.18 7.47 -16.64
N GLU A 246 -4.56 8.08 -17.65
CA GLU A 246 -4.71 7.68 -19.06
C GLU A 246 -4.17 6.27 -19.31
N LEU A 247 -3.01 5.94 -18.74
CA LEU A 247 -2.43 4.60 -18.82
C LEU A 247 -3.33 3.55 -18.16
N VAL A 248 -3.87 3.85 -16.97
CA VAL A 248 -4.77 2.94 -16.24
C VAL A 248 -6.10 2.76 -16.97
N ASP A 249 -6.74 3.83 -17.47
CA ASP A 249 -7.99 3.74 -18.24
C ASP A 249 -7.80 2.89 -19.50
N THR A 250 -6.74 3.17 -20.27
CA THR A 250 -6.40 2.41 -21.48
C THR A 250 -6.22 0.92 -21.14
N THR A 251 -5.41 0.61 -20.14
CA THR A 251 -5.16 -0.76 -19.69
C THR A 251 -6.45 -1.46 -19.22
N GLY A 252 -7.31 -0.75 -18.48
CA GLY A 252 -8.58 -1.28 -17.99
C GLY A 252 -9.56 -1.65 -19.10
N ARG A 253 -9.64 -0.84 -20.17
CA ARG A 253 -10.47 -1.14 -21.35
C ARG A 253 -10.01 -2.41 -22.05
N PHE A 254 -8.70 -2.61 -22.21
CA PHE A 254 -8.15 -3.82 -22.80
C PHE A 254 -8.50 -5.08 -22.00
N ILE A 255 -8.39 -5.02 -20.67
CA ILE A 255 -8.74 -6.13 -19.78
C ILE A 255 -10.20 -6.55 -19.95
N ARG A 256 -11.11 -5.60 -20.19
CA ARG A 256 -12.55 -5.88 -20.29
C ARG A 256 -12.97 -6.45 -21.63
N ASP A 257 -12.43 -5.91 -22.72
CA ASP A 257 -12.90 -6.22 -24.07
C ASP A 257 -12.36 -7.58 -24.58
N ASP A 258 -11.55 -8.32 -23.80
CA ASP A 258 -10.91 -9.60 -24.15
C ASP A 258 -10.19 -9.57 -25.52
N LYS A 259 -9.87 -8.37 -26.00
CA LYS A 259 -9.22 -8.18 -27.30
C LYS A 259 -7.75 -8.58 -27.18
N ALA A 260 -7.40 -9.65 -27.87
CA ALA A 260 -6.02 -10.01 -28.12
C ALA A 260 -5.36 -8.91 -28.99
N GLY A 261 -4.63 -7.98 -28.37
CA GLY A 261 -3.70 -7.12 -29.12
C GLY A 261 -3.56 -5.69 -28.61
N HIS A 262 -2.33 -5.39 -28.16
CA HIS A 262 -1.62 -4.11 -28.26
C HIS A 262 -2.29 -2.86 -27.65
N ILE A 263 -1.89 -2.49 -26.42
CA ILE A 263 -1.90 -1.09 -26.01
C ILE A 263 -1.01 -0.36 -27.00
N ASP A 264 -1.52 0.67 -27.68
CA ASP A 264 -0.72 1.39 -28.68
C ASP A 264 0.51 2.03 -28.01
N ASN A 265 1.63 1.33 -28.13
CA ASN A 265 2.88 1.62 -27.46
C ASN A 265 3.48 2.96 -27.94
N ILE A 266 2.98 3.47 -29.07
CA ILE A 266 3.51 4.65 -29.76
C ILE A 266 3.20 5.94 -28.97
N HIS A 267 2.22 5.93 -28.05
CA HIS A 267 1.71 7.17 -27.44
C HIS A 267 1.70 7.25 -25.91
N SER A 268 2.15 6.25 -25.15
CA SER A 268 2.25 6.39 -23.68
C SER A 268 3.64 6.88 -23.25
N PRO A 269 3.81 8.15 -22.85
CA PRO A 269 5.13 8.67 -22.44
C PRO A 269 5.66 7.99 -21.18
N ILE A 270 4.77 7.46 -20.33
CA ILE A 270 5.16 6.71 -19.13
C ILE A 270 5.86 5.41 -19.51
N LEU A 271 5.30 4.62 -20.43
CA LEU A 271 5.89 3.32 -20.80
C LEU A 271 7.27 3.48 -21.44
N GLN A 272 7.43 4.49 -22.28
CA GLN A 272 8.73 4.83 -22.88
C GLN A 272 9.76 5.20 -21.82
N ARG A 273 9.38 6.00 -20.82
CA ARG A 273 10.26 6.37 -19.70
C ARG A 273 10.63 5.19 -18.81
N LEU A 274 9.69 4.27 -18.59
CA LEU A 274 9.92 3.04 -17.82
C LEU A 274 10.73 1.99 -18.60
N GLY A 275 10.98 2.22 -19.90
CA GLY A 275 11.62 1.25 -20.77
C GLY A 275 10.80 -0.04 -20.96
N LEU A 276 9.47 0.05 -20.79
CA LEU A 276 8.54 -1.08 -20.91
C LEU A 276 7.78 -1.02 -22.23
N ASP A 277 7.59 -2.18 -22.84
CA ASP A 277 6.62 -2.33 -23.93
C ASP A 277 5.21 -2.67 -23.42
N ALA A 278 4.23 -2.53 -24.31
CA ALA A 278 2.83 -2.80 -24.03
C ALA A 278 2.57 -4.23 -23.52
N ALA A 279 3.30 -5.23 -24.02
CA ALA A 279 3.11 -6.63 -23.63
C ALA A 279 3.69 -6.91 -22.24
N GLN A 280 4.86 -6.35 -21.95
CA GLN A 280 5.48 -6.37 -20.62
C GLN A 280 4.55 -5.69 -19.61
N TRP A 281 4.06 -4.48 -19.92
CA TRP A 281 3.14 -3.73 -19.07
C TRP A 281 1.84 -4.50 -18.79
N LEU A 282 1.21 -5.05 -19.82
CA LEU A 282 -0.03 -5.82 -19.66
C LEU A 282 0.20 -7.06 -18.79
N THR A 283 1.33 -7.75 -18.97
CA THR A 283 1.70 -8.90 -18.13
C THR A 283 1.89 -8.48 -16.68
N LEU A 284 2.63 -7.40 -16.42
CA LEU A 284 2.87 -6.91 -15.06
C LEU A 284 1.57 -6.47 -14.36
N THR A 285 0.69 -5.75 -15.07
CA THR A 285 -0.55 -5.19 -14.50
C THR A 285 -1.70 -6.19 -14.37
N THR A 286 -1.60 -7.38 -14.97
CA THR A 286 -2.61 -8.45 -14.84
C THR A 286 -2.13 -9.64 -14.02
N GLU A 287 -0.82 -9.87 -13.94
CA GLU A 287 -0.22 -11.07 -13.37
C GLU A 287 0.81 -10.81 -12.27
N PHE A 288 0.87 -9.59 -11.72
CA PHE A 288 1.89 -9.15 -10.76
C PHE A 288 2.20 -10.19 -9.67
N GLU A 289 1.19 -10.62 -8.92
CA GLU A 289 1.35 -11.59 -7.82
C GLU A 289 1.58 -13.04 -8.27
N LYS A 290 1.36 -13.35 -9.55
CA LYS A 290 1.73 -14.67 -10.10
C LYS A 290 3.25 -14.77 -10.25
N HIS A 291 3.89 -13.65 -10.60
CA HIS A 291 5.31 -13.60 -10.92
C HIS A 291 6.18 -13.24 -9.71
N PHE A 292 5.72 -12.30 -8.88
CA PHE A 292 6.48 -11.78 -7.74
C PHE A 292 5.89 -12.20 -6.41
N CYS A 293 6.76 -12.56 -5.47
CA CYS A 293 6.37 -13.05 -4.13
C CYS A 293 6.88 -12.17 -2.99
N TYR A 294 8.19 -11.85 -2.97
CA TYR A 294 8.85 -11.07 -1.91
C TYR A 294 9.35 -9.72 -2.38
N ALA A 295 9.75 -9.63 -3.65
CA ALA A 295 10.24 -8.42 -4.27
C ALA A 295 9.90 -8.42 -5.76
N ALA A 296 9.74 -7.23 -6.32
CA ALA A 296 9.59 -6.96 -7.74
C ALA A 296 10.49 -5.78 -8.11
N GLY A 297 11.17 -5.88 -9.25
CA GLY A 297 12.12 -4.90 -9.75
C GLY A 297 13.09 -5.55 -10.72
N ALA A 298 13.99 -4.76 -11.29
CA ALA A 298 15.06 -5.21 -12.15
C ALA A 298 15.91 -6.27 -11.44
N GLU A 299 16.48 -7.19 -12.22
CA GLU A 299 17.22 -8.33 -11.67
C GLU A 299 18.36 -7.90 -10.73
N GLN A 300 19.06 -6.82 -11.06
CA GLN A 300 20.16 -6.31 -10.25
C GLN A 300 19.67 -5.87 -8.86
N MET A 301 18.56 -5.14 -8.80
CA MET A 301 17.94 -4.71 -7.54
C MET A 301 17.41 -5.90 -6.75
N MET A 302 16.76 -6.88 -7.41
CA MET A 302 16.33 -8.10 -6.74
C MET A 302 17.50 -8.90 -6.16
N ASN A 303 18.65 -8.94 -6.84
CA ASN A 303 19.87 -9.56 -6.32
C ASN A 303 20.45 -8.82 -5.11
N ALA A 304 20.41 -7.48 -5.10
CA ALA A 304 20.83 -6.69 -3.94
C ALA A 304 19.91 -6.95 -2.74
N PHE A 305 18.60 -6.83 -2.92
CA PHE A 305 17.59 -7.13 -1.90
C PHE A 305 17.76 -8.54 -1.34
N LYS A 306 17.99 -9.53 -2.20
CA LYS A 306 18.26 -10.93 -1.81
C LYS A 306 19.43 -11.02 -0.81
N ARG A 307 20.52 -10.28 -1.05
CA ARG A 307 21.71 -10.28 -0.19
C ARG A 307 21.42 -9.60 1.15
N HIS A 308 20.84 -8.39 1.12
CA HIS A 308 20.52 -7.63 2.34
C HIS A 308 19.51 -8.34 3.25
N THR A 309 18.59 -9.11 2.67
CA THR A 309 17.56 -9.85 3.43
C THR A 309 17.93 -11.31 3.70
N HIS A 310 19.13 -11.75 3.31
CA HIS A 310 19.63 -13.12 3.48
C HIS A 310 18.72 -14.22 2.90
N HIS A 311 18.06 -13.95 1.77
CA HIS A 311 17.27 -14.94 1.06
C HIS A 311 18.15 -15.90 0.24
N GLN A 312 17.93 -17.21 0.36
CA GLN A 312 18.62 -18.20 -0.47
C GLN A 312 18.18 -18.14 -1.94
N ARG A 313 16.88 -17.90 -2.18
CA ARG A 313 16.27 -17.77 -3.52
C ARG A 313 15.15 -16.74 -3.47
N LEU A 314 14.98 -15.99 -4.56
CA LEU A 314 13.81 -15.14 -4.79
C LEU A 314 13.01 -15.69 -5.97
N ARG A 315 11.69 -15.84 -5.77
CA ARG A 315 10.77 -16.15 -6.87
C ARG A 315 10.56 -14.89 -7.70
N GLY A 316 10.54 -15.05 -9.02
CA GLY A 316 10.31 -13.96 -9.97
C GLY A 316 11.56 -13.46 -10.69
N MET A 317 12.76 -13.95 -10.35
CA MET A 317 14.03 -13.51 -10.98
C MET A 317 14.02 -13.64 -12.52
N ALA A 318 13.60 -14.79 -13.04
CA ALA A 318 13.52 -14.99 -14.50
C ALA A 318 12.49 -14.05 -15.16
N LYS A 319 11.37 -13.80 -14.47
CA LYS A 319 10.34 -12.87 -14.96
C LYS A 319 10.75 -11.41 -14.84
N ALA A 320 11.54 -11.03 -13.83
CA ALA A 320 12.16 -9.72 -13.75
C ALA A 320 13.08 -9.47 -14.94
N ARG A 321 13.92 -10.44 -15.33
CA ARG A 321 14.74 -10.33 -16.56
C ARG A 321 13.91 -10.17 -17.82
N GLU A 322 12.73 -10.75 -17.87
CA GLU A 322 11.87 -10.71 -19.05
C GLU A 322 11.09 -9.39 -19.12
N LEU A 323 10.53 -8.96 -17.98
CA LEU A 323 9.53 -7.92 -17.90
C LEU A 323 10.06 -6.57 -17.41
N LEU A 324 11.20 -6.52 -16.72
CA LEU A 324 11.76 -5.32 -16.07
C LEU A 324 13.23 -5.12 -16.51
N LYS A 325 13.47 -5.33 -17.81
CA LYS A 325 14.80 -5.52 -18.42
C LYS A 325 15.62 -4.22 -18.56
N ARG A 326 15.03 -3.06 -18.22
CA ARG A 326 15.55 -1.71 -18.49
C ARG A 326 15.23 -0.68 -17.38
N ALA A 327 15.34 -1.05 -16.10
CA ALA A 327 15.52 -0.01 -15.07
C ALA A 327 17.01 0.34 -14.99
#